data_AF-A0A971BNZ7-F1
#
_entry.id   AF-A0A971BNZ7-F1
#
_cell.length_a   1.000
_cell.length_b   1.000
_cell.length_c   1.000
_cell.angle_alpha   90.00
_cell.angle_beta   90.00
_cell.angle_gamma   90.00
#
_symmetry.space_group_name_H-M   'P 1'
#
loop_
_entity.id
_entity.type
_entity.pdbx_description
1 polymer ?
#
loop_
_entity_poly.entity_id
_entity_poly.type
_entity_poly.pdbx_seq_one_letter_code
_entity_poly.pdbx_strand_id
1 'polypeptide(L)'
;MNPTPFDLDALDPEEQMSREELEALQLERLKWTVAHAYENVPMYTKKFDEAGVSPDDLQTLADLAKFPFTTKEDLRQNYPFKTFAVPMTEVRRIHASSGTTGRPTVVGYTDADIDKWAQAVARVLRLSGARKGDLVHNAYGYGLFTGGIGAHYGVERAGLTVIPMSGGQTDRQIQLIHDFEPRIIMSTPSYLLTILDKMRQEGIDAAATSLEIAILGAEPWTEEMRQEIEQGFGITAVDIYGLSELMGPGVAGESAEHKNGSTIWEDMFLPEIVDADD
;
A
#
# COMPACT_ATOMS: atom_id res chain seq x y z
N MET A 1 -11.44 -14.46 -14.87
CA MET A 1 -11.28 -15.60 -13.94
C MET A 1 -11.61 -15.06 -12.56
N ASN A 2 -12.41 -15.77 -11.75
CA ASN A 2 -12.55 -15.38 -10.36
C ASN A 2 -11.17 -15.56 -9.70
N PRO A 3 -10.62 -14.54 -9.03
CA PRO A 3 -9.32 -14.67 -8.41
C PRO A 3 -9.37 -15.79 -7.35
N THR A 4 -8.31 -16.59 -7.27
CA THR A 4 -8.16 -17.66 -6.26
C THR A 4 -8.47 -17.07 -4.88
N PRO A 5 -9.36 -17.66 -4.06
CA PRO A 5 -9.68 -17.12 -2.74
C PRO A 5 -8.39 -16.87 -1.95
N PHE A 6 -8.25 -15.68 -1.37
CA PHE A 6 -7.13 -15.38 -0.48
C PHE A 6 -7.32 -16.19 0.81
N ASP A 7 -6.29 -16.89 1.26
CA ASP A 7 -6.32 -17.66 2.49
C ASP A 7 -5.57 -16.89 3.59
N LEU A 8 -6.29 -16.50 4.63
CA LEU A 8 -5.69 -15.84 5.80
C LEU A 8 -4.83 -16.80 6.62
N ASP A 9 -5.05 -18.11 6.51
CA ASP A 9 -4.36 -19.12 7.30
C ASP A 9 -3.15 -19.74 6.57
N ALA A 10 -2.92 -19.37 5.31
CA ALA A 10 -1.80 -19.85 4.50
C ALA A 10 -1.01 -18.70 3.87
N LEU A 11 0.32 -18.84 3.85
CA LEU A 11 1.20 -17.93 3.13
C LEU A 11 1.12 -18.18 1.62
N ASP A 12 1.25 -17.13 0.82
CA ASP A 12 1.37 -17.29 -0.63
C ASP A 12 2.68 -18.02 -0.98
N PRO A 13 2.79 -18.67 -2.15
CA PRO A 13 4.02 -19.34 -2.57
C PRO A 13 5.24 -18.42 -2.52
N GLU A 14 5.11 -17.17 -2.98
CA GLU A 14 6.20 -16.18 -2.98
C GLU A 14 6.71 -15.83 -1.57
N GLU A 15 5.88 -15.94 -0.54
CA GLU A 15 6.27 -15.67 0.86
C GLU A 15 7.06 -16.83 1.49
N GLN A 16 7.15 -17.97 0.81
CA GLN A 16 7.84 -19.17 1.27
C GLN A 16 9.07 -19.52 0.41
N MET A 17 9.34 -18.73 -0.63
CA MET A 17 10.48 -18.96 -1.53
C MET A 17 11.79 -18.80 -0.78
N SER A 18 12.77 -19.65 -1.13
CA SER A 18 14.16 -19.39 -0.78
C SER A 18 14.64 -18.10 -1.45
N ARG A 19 15.74 -17.52 -0.95
CA ARG A 19 16.32 -16.30 -1.52
C ARG A 19 16.63 -16.45 -3.02
N GLU A 20 17.17 -17.61 -3.40
CA GLU A 20 17.54 -17.92 -4.80
C GLU A 20 16.29 -18.01 -5.70
N GLU A 21 15.23 -18.67 -5.24
CA GLU A 21 13.97 -18.76 -5.98
C GLU A 21 13.32 -17.38 -6.16
N LEU A 22 13.33 -16.56 -5.11
CA LEU A 22 12.75 -15.22 -5.14
C LEU A 22 13.56 -14.29 -6.07
N GLU A 23 14.89 -14.34 -6.02
CA GLU A 23 15.75 -13.56 -6.94
C GLU A 23 15.56 -13.96 -8.41
N ALA A 24 15.37 -15.26 -8.67
CA ALA A 24 15.07 -15.74 -10.02
C ALA A 24 13.71 -15.20 -10.51
N LEU A 25 12.67 -15.24 -9.66
CA LEU A 25 11.36 -14.68 -9.97
C LEU A 25 11.42 -13.16 -10.20
N GLN A 26 12.16 -12.45 -9.35
CA GLN A 26 12.37 -11.00 -9.46
C GLN A 26 13.03 -10.65 -10.79
N LEU A 27 14.09 -11.37 -11.18
CA LEU A 27 14.79 -11.11 -12.44
C LEU A 27 13.87 -11.35 -13.65
N GLU A 28 13.07 -12.42 -13.63
CA GLU A 28 12.09 -12.71 -14.67
C GLU A 28 11.06 -11.57 -14.80
N ARG A 29 10.44 -11.17 -13.68
CA ARG A 29 9.43 -10.10 -13.65
C ARG A 29 10.02 -8.72 -13.99
N LEU A 30 11.27 -8.45 -13.60
CA LEU A 30 11.94 -7.19 -13.88
C LEU A 30 12.28 -7.06 -15.37
N LYS A 31 12.77 -8.14 -16.01
CA LYS A 31 12.98 -8.19 -17.46
C LYS A 31 11.70 -7.87 -18.22
N TRP A 32 10.58 -8.48 -17.83
CA TRP A 32 9.28 -8.17 -18.41
C TRP A 32 8.88 -6.70 -18.19
N THR A 33 9.03 -6.19 -16.96
CA THR A 33 8.65 -4.81 -16.60
C THR A 33 9.43 -3.78 -17.42
N VAL A 34 10.76 -3.93 -17.52
CA VAL A 34 11.65 -3.03 -18.25
C VAL A 34 11.34 -3.05 -19.75
N ALA A 35 11.12 -4.22 -20.34
CA ALA A 35 10.73 -4.35 -21.74
C ALA A 35 9.36 -3.71 -22.00
N HIS A 36 8.35 -4.02 -21.17
CA HIS A 36 7.01 -3.47 -21.29
C HIS A 36 7.00 -1.94 -21.21
N ALA A 37 7.77 -1.37 -20.27
CA ALA A 37 7.92 0.07 -20.13
C ALA A 37 8.56 0.71 -21.38
N TYR A 38 9.68 0.15 -21.86
CA TYR A 38 10.40 0.66 -23.02
C TYR A 38 9.57 0.63 -24.31
N GLU A 39 8.84 -0.45 -24.54
CA GLU A 39 8.05 -0.66 -25.76
C GLU A 39 6.76 0.17 -25.82
N ASN A 40 6.15 0.45 -24.66
CA ASN A 40 4.77 0.96 -24.62
C ASN A 40 4.66 2.39 -24.09
N VAL A 41 5.71 2.96 -23.49
CA VAL A 41 5.67 4.29 -22.89
C VAL A 41 6.77 5.19 -23.49
N PRO A 42 6.42 6.19 -24.31
CA PRO A 42 7.39 7.06 -24.99
C PRO A 42 8.40 7.75 -24.06
N MET A 43 7.99 8.03 -22.81
CA MET A 43 8.88 8.57 -21.78
C MET A 43 10.03 7.62 -21.45
N TYR A 44 9.74 6.32 -21.28
CA TYR A 44 10.76 5.31 -20.95
C TYR A 44 11.64 5.00 -22.15
N THR A 45 11.08 4.91 -23.36
CA THR A 45 11.87 4.79 -24.60
C THR A 45 12.94 5.88 -24.67
N LYS A 46 12.51 7.13 -24.50
CA LYS A 46 13.41 8.29 -24.52
C LYS A 46 14.48 8.22 -23.43
N LYS A 47 14.10 7.96 -22.17
CA LYS A 47 15.05 7.94 -21.05
C LYS A 47 16.09 6.83 -21.22
N PHE A 48 15.69 5.66 -21.68
CA PHE A 48 16.59 4.53 -21.91
C PHE A 48 17.56 4.82 -23.06
N ASP A 49 17.05 5.34 -24.18
CA ASP A 49 17.88 5.73 -25.34
C ASP A 49 18.90 6.82 -24.96
N GLU A 50 18.50 7.82 -24.16
CA GLU A 50 19.39 8.89 -23.67
C GLU A 50 20.45 8.38 -22.69
N ALA A 51 20.12 7.37 -21.88
CA ALA A 51 21.06 6.70 -20.98
C ALA A 51 21.94 5.66 -21.70
N GLY A 52 21.66 5.35 -22.97
CA GLY A 52 22.39 4.36 -23.75
C GLY A 52 22.18 2.92 -23.28
N VAL A 53 21.00 2.62 -22.71
CA VAL A 53 20.62 1.29 -22.22
C VAL A 53 19.38 0.77 -22.95
N SER A 54 19.26 -0.54 -23.03
CA SER A 54 18.12 -1.27 -23.61
C SER A 54 17.63 -2.34 -22.63
N PRO A 55 16.41 -2.87 -22.79
CA PRO A 55 15.92 -3.97 -21.94
C PRO A 55 16.84 -5.20 -21.92
N ASP A 56 17.55 -5.47 -23.01
CA ASP A 56 18.50 -6.59 -23.13
C ASP A 56 19.77 -6.41 -22.26
N ASP A 57 20.04 -5.20 -21.75
CA ASP A 57 21.19 -4.95 -20.86
C ASP A 57 20.96 -5.41 -19.41
N LEU A 58 19.74 -5.81 -19.07
CA LEU A 58 19.36 -6.37 -17.78
C LEU A 58 19.54 -7.90 -17.78
N GLN A 59 20.72 -8.39 -17.38
CA GLN A 59 21.01 -9.83 -17.32
C GLN A 59 20.93 -10.40 -15.91
N THR A 60 21.15 -9.56 -14.91
CA THR A 60 21.12 -9.84 -13.47
C THR A 60 20.38 -8.72 -12.75
N LEU A 61 19.95 -8.94 -11.49
CA LEU A 61 19.30 -7.88 -10.70
C LEU A 61 20.20 -6.66 -10.50
N ALA A 62 21.52 -6.86 -10.37
CA ALA A 62 22.49 -5.78 -10.22
C ALA A 62 22.60 -4.87 -11.46
N ASP A 63 22.16 -5.33 -12.63
CA ASP A 63 22.16 -4.52 -13.84
C ASP A 63 21.09 -3.42 -13.82
N LEU A 64 20.15 -3.47 -12.86
CA LEU A 64 19.13 -2.42 -12.68
C LEU A 64 19.77 -1.04 -12.45
N ALA A 65 20.91 -0.99 -11.77
CA ALA A 65 21.67 0.25 -11.53
C ALA A 65 22.16 0.96 -12.81
N LYS A 66 22.09 0.31 -13.99
CA LYS A 66 22.39 0.95 -15.28
C LYS A 66 21.22 1.81 -15.80
N PHE A 67 20.00 1.54 -15.33
CA PHE A 67 18.79 2.17 -15.84
C PHE A 67 18.54 3.53 -15.18
N PRO A 68 17.97 4.51 -15.90
CA PRO A 68 17.75 5.84 -15.37
C PRO A 68 16.60 5.89 -14.35
N PHE A 69 16.75 6.72 -13.31
CA PHE A 69 15.68 6.96 -12.34
C PHE A 69 14.43 7.60 -12.95
N THR A 70 13.28 7.26 -12.40
CA THR A 70 12.01 7.99 -12.62
C THR A 70 11.71 8.87 -11.41
N THR A 71 11.42 10.13 -11.66
CA THR A 71 11.15 11.14 -10.63
C THR A 71 9.71 11.64 -10.71
N LYS A 72 9.26 12.36 -9.68
CA LYS A 72 7.94 13.00 -9.68
C LYS A 72 7.76 14.00 -10.83
N GLU A 73 8.86 14.61 -11.30
CA GLU A 73 8.80 15.55 -12.42
C GLU A 73 8.48 14.85 -13.75
N ASP A 74 9.00 13.63 -13.95
CA ASP A 74 8.68 12.83 -15.13
C ASP A 74 7.16 12.59 -15.23
N LEU A 75 6.50 12.23 -14.12
CA LEU A 75 5.04 12.05 -14.10
C LEU A 75 4.28 13.35 -14.37
N ARG A 76 4.76 14.49 -13.85
CA ARG A 76 4.12 15.80 -14.07
C ARG A 76 4.18 16.24 -15.53
N GLN A 77 5.30 16.02 -16.20
CA GLN A 77 5.49 16.36 -17.62
C GLN A 77 4.62 15.49 -18.54
N ASN A 78 4.25 14.30 -18.05
CA ASN A 78 3.46 13.30 -18.77
C ASN A 78 1.98 13.25 -18.35
N TYR A 79 1.52 14.25 -17.59
CA TYR A 79 0.12 14.39 -17.20
C TYR A 79 -0.83 14.50 -18.43
N PRO A 80 -2.07 13.98 -18.36
CA PRO A 80 -2.59 13.15 -17.26
C PRO A 80 -2.28 11.66 -17.39
N PHE A 81 -2.11 11.14 -18.62
CA PHE A 81 -2.13 9.69 -18.86
C PHE A 81 -0.99 9.20 -19.77
N LYS A 82 0.02 10.03 -20.08
CA LYS A 82 1.07 9.66 -21.03
C LYS A 82 2.07 8.64 -20.47
N THR A 83 1.99 8.33 -19.18
CA THR A 83 2.74 7.25 -18.53
C THR A 83 2.03 5.91 -18.58
N PHE A 84 0.81 5.82 -19.13
CA PHE A 84 0.09 4.54 -19.22
C PHE A 84 0.69 3.67 -20.33
N ALA A 85 1.02 2.43 -19.99
CA ALA A 85 1.58 1.44 -20.90
C ALA A 85 0.51 0.60 -21.63
N VAL A 86 -0.77 0.92 -21.44
CA VAL A 86 -1.92 0.27 -22.08
C VAL A 86 -2.93 1.31 -22.58
N PRO A 87 -3.75 0.99 -23.59
CA PRO A 87 -4.84 1.85 -24.02
C PRO A 87 -5.82 2.16 -22.88
N MET A 88 -6.41 3.36 -22.89
CA MET A 88 -7.39 3.79 -21.88
C MET A 88 -8.61 2.85 -21.76
N THR A 89 -8.92 2.08 -22.79
CA THR A 89 -9.99 1.06 -22.78
C THR A 89 -9.70 -0.13 -21.86
N GLU A 90 -8.44 -0.34 -21.48
CA GLU A 90 -7.99 -1.38 -20.55
C GLU A 90 -7.83 -0.85 -19.11
N VAL A 91 -7.82 0.47 -18.93
CA VAL A 91 -7.76 1.11 -17.62
C VAL A 91 -9.13 1.05 -16.94
N ARG A 92 -9.14 0.68 -15.66
CA ARG A 92 -10.34 0.46 -14.83
C ARG A 92 -10.42 1.44 -13.67
N ARG A 93 -9.28 1.95 -13.22
CA ARG A 93 -9.20 2.89 -12.12
C ARG A 93 -8.18 3.98 -12.42
N ILE A 94 -8.50 5.19 -11.98
CA ILE A 94 -7.56 6.31 -11.87
C ILE A 94 -7.53 6.76 -10.41
N HIS A 95 -6.33 6.94 -9.89
CA HIS A 95 -6.08 7.63 -8.63
C HIS A 95 -5.19 8.85 -8.85
N ALA A 96 -5.18 9.75 -7.87
CA ALA A 96 -4.37 10.95 -7.93
C ALA A 96 -3.87 11.34 -6.55
N SER A 97 -2.59 11.70 -6.45
CA SER A 97 -2.01 12.25 -5.22
C SER A 97 -1.95 13.78 -5.27
N SER A 98 -2.03 14.42 -4.10
CA SER A 98 -1.89 15.87 -3.99
C SER A 98 -0.46 16.27 -4.38
N GLY A 99 -0.34 16.94 -5.54
CA GLY A 99 0.92 17.52 -5.98
C GLY A 99 1.22 18.79 -5.19
N THR A 100 2.43 18.91 -4.63
CA THR A 100 2.91 20.13 -3.96
C THR A 100 2.94 21.36 -4.88
N THR A 101 2.97 21.14 -6.19
CA THR A 101 3.07 22.17 -7.24
C THR A 101 1.74 22.45 -7.95
N GLY A 102 0.62 21.94 -7.43
CA GLY A 102 -0.74 22.25 -7.91
C GLY A 102 -1.30 21.33 -9.00
N ARG A 103 -0.45 20.61 -9.76
CA ARG A 103 -0.91 19.51 -10.64
C ARG A 103 -0.74 18.16 -9.92
N PRO A 104 -1.81 17.36 -9.82
CA PRO A 104 -1.71 16.05 -9.18
C PRO A 104 -0.89 15.08 -10.03
N THR A 105 -0.20 14.16 -9.36
CA THR A 105 0.34 12.96 -10.03
C THR A 105 -0.82 12.00 -10.26
N VAL A 106 -0.95 11.46 -11.46
CA VAL A 106 -2.04 10.56 -11.85
C VAL A 106 -1.49 9.18 -12.12
N VAL A 107 -2.18 8.17 -11.62
CA VAL A 107 -1.84 6.76 -11.79
C VAL A 107 -3.08 5.98 -12.23
N GLY A 108 -2.88 4.93 -13.01
CA GLY A 108 -3.93 4.13 -13.63
C GLY A 108 -3.71 2.64 -13.42
N TYR A 109 -4.80 1.88 -13.36
CA TYR A 109 -4.77 0.45 -13.03
C TYR A 109 -5.69 -0.32 -13.98
N THR A 110 -5.20 -1.44 -14.51
CA THR A 110 -6.01 -2.46 -15.19
C THR A 110 -6.76 -3.32 -14.19
N ASP A 111 -7.61 -4.25 -14.66
CA ASP A 111 -8.25 -5.25 -13.80
C ASP A 111 -7.20 -6.10 -13.05
N ALA A 112 -6.10 -6.46 -13.71
CA ALA A 112 -5.02 -7.25 -13.11
C ALA A 112 -4.23 -6.47 -12.04
N ASP A 113 -4.05 -5.17 -12.23
CA ASP A 113 -3.36 -4.33 -11.25
C ASP A 113 -4.21 -4.13 -9.99
N ILE A 114 -5.53 -3.98 -10.13
CA ILE A 114 -6.46 -3.91 -8.99
C ILE A 114 -6.43 -5.22 -8.20
N ASP A 115 -6.41 -6.37 -8.87
CA ASP A 115 -6.33 -7.68 -8.21
C ASP A 115 -5.02 -7.86 -7.42
N LYS A 116 -3.88 -7.51 -8.03
CA LYS A 116 -2.56 -7.51 -7.36
C LYS A 116 -2.54 -6.56 -6.16
N TRP A 117 -3.10 -5.36 -6.30
CA TRP A 117 -3.17 -4.40 -5.21
C TRP A 117 -3.98 -4.94 -4.03
N ALA A 118 -5.15 -5.52 -4.31
CA ALA A 118 -5.99 -6.14 -3.32
C ALA A 118 -5.25 -7.27 -2.59
N GLN A 119 -4.51 -8.10 -3.33
CA GLN A 119 -3.68 -9.15 -2.74
C GLN A 119 -2.59 -8.58 -1.83
N ALA A 120 -1.86 -7.54 -2.25
CA ALA A 120 -0.77 -6.95 -1.48
C ALA A 120 -1.26 -6.40 -0.12
N VAL A 121 -2.41 -5.73 -0.10
CA VAL A 121 -3.03 -5.26 1.15
C VAL A 121 -3.56 -6.42 1.99
N ALA A 122 -4.13 -7.46 1.37
CA ALA A 122 -4.57 -8.66 2.08
C ALA A 122 -3.39 -9.39 2.77
N ARG A 123 -2.20 -9.43 2.15
CA ARG A 123 -0.97 -9.93 2.80
C ARG A 123 -0.63 -9.12 4.04
N VAL A 124 -0.73 -7.79 3.98
CA VAL A 124 -0.52 -6.93 5.17
C VAL A 124 -1.52 -7.27 6.27
N LEU A 125 -2.82 -7.38 5.94
CA LEU A 125 -3.84 -7.76 6.93
C LEU A 125 -3.53 -9.10 7.62
N ARG A 126 -3.13 -10.12 6.86
CA ARG A 126 -2.68 -11.41 7.41
C ARG A 126 -1.49 -11.23 8.34
N LEU A 127 -0.46 -10.51 7.88
CA LEU A 127 0.77 -10.23 8.64
C LEU A 127 0.51 -9.43 9.93
N SER A 128 -0.52 -8.58 9.93
CA SER A 128 -0.99 -7.81 11.08
C SER A 128 -1.84 -8.62 12.07
N GLY A 129 -2.15 -9.89 11.79
CA GLY A 129 -2.91 -10.78 12.68
C GLY A 129 -4.43 -10.78 12.46
N ALA A 130 -4.89 -10.35 11.28
CA ALA A 130 -6.29 -10.50 10.89
C ALA A 130 -6.72 -11.97 10.81
N ARG A 131 -7.99 -12.23 11.11
CA ARG A 131 -8.58 -13.57 11.18
C ARG A 131 -9.96 -13.57 10.52
N LYS A 132 -10.36 -14.74 10.04
CA LYS A 132 -11.69 -14.93 9.45
C LYS A 132 -12.79 -14.47 10.40
N GLY A 133 -13.69 -13.63 9.90
CA GLY A 133 -14.81 -13.08 10.65
C GLY A 133 -14.55 -11.69 11.25
N ASP A 134 -13.34 -11.14 11.11
CA ASP A 134 -13.05 -9.79 11.58
C ASP A 134 -13.86 -8.72 10.85
N LEU A 135 -14.27 -7.72 11.62
CA LEU A 135 -14.75 -6.43 11.14
C LEU A 135 -13.58 -5.44 11.13
N VAL A 136 -13.37 -4.78 9.99
CA VAL A 136 -12.29 -3.81 9.76
C VAL A 136 -12.86 -2.42 9.54
N HIS A 137 -12.56 -1.53 10.47
CA HIS A 137 -12.93 -0.12 10.43
C HIS A 137 -11.95 0.67 9.56
N ASN A 138 -12.35 0.98 8.33
CA ASN A 138 -11.48 1.69 7.39
C ASN A 138 -11.73 3.20 7.45
N ALA A 139 -10.84 3.90 8.15
CA ALA A 139 -10.84 5.35 8.34
C ALA A 139 -9.92 6.11 7.39
N TYR A 140 -9.27 5.45 6.42
CA TYR A 140 -8.56 6.14 5.35
C TYR A 140 -9.54 6.83 4.39
N GLY A 141 -9.17 8.01 3.88
CA GLY A 141 -10.01 8.78 2.96
C GLY A 141 -10.35 8.01 1.66
N TYR A 142 -11.64 7.91 1.34
CA TYR A 142 -12.12 7.38 0.06
C TYR A 142 -12.20 8.48 -1.00
N GLY A 143 -11.79 8.16 -2.23
CA GLY A 143 -11.83 9.07 -3.36
C GLY A 143 -10.63 8.88 -4.27
N LEU A 144 -10.06 9.98 -4.77
CA LEU A 144 -8.84 9.95 -5.60
C LEU A 144 -7.60 9.49 -4.83
N PHE A 145 -7.60 9.66 -3.50
CA PHE A 145 -6.56 9.10 -2.64
C PHE A 145 -6.60 7.56 -2.68
N THR A 146 -5.42 6.93 -2.78
CA THR A 146 -5.28 5.47 -2.87
C THR A 146 -5.59 4.76 -1.55
N GLY A 147 -5.42 5.42 -0.39
CA GLY A 147 -5.55 4.77 0.92
C GLY A 147 -6.90 4.10 1.16
N GLY A 148 -8.00 4.84 1.10
CA GLY A 148 -9.34 4.31 1.42
C GLY A 148 -9.74 3.15 0.53
N ILE A 149 -9.62 3.32 -0.79
CA ILE A 149 -10.01 2.28 -1.76
C ILE A 149 -9.03 1.11 -1.76
N GLY A 150 -7.72 1.34 -1.63
CA GLY A 150 -6.73 0.26 -1.54
C GLY A 150 -6.96 -0.64 -0.33
N ALA A 151 -7.12 0.00 0.84
CA ALA A 151 -7.49 -0.71 2.07
C ALA A 151 -8.80 -1.50 1.89
N HIS A 152 -9.83 -0.88 1.30
CA HIS A 152 -11.12 -1.52 1.05
C HIS A 152 -11.00 -2.82 0.25
N TYR A 153 -10.34 -2.77 -0.91
CA TYR A 153 -10.17 -3.96 -1.75
C TYR A 153 -9.35 -5.05 -1.05
N GLY A 154 -8.34 -4.69 -0.26
CA GLY A 154 -7.59 -5.66 0.53
C GLY A 154 -8.41 -6.35 1.62
N VAL A 155 -9.26 -5.60 2.32
CA VAL A 155 -10.17 -6.15 3.34
C VAL A 155 -11.16 -7.12 2.71
N GLU A 156 -11.81 -6.73 1.61
CA GLU A 156 -12.73 -7.62 0.89
C GLU A 156 -12.01 -8.85 0.32
N ARG A 157 -10.80 -8.67 -0.21
CA ARG A 157 -9.97 -9.76 -0.75
C ARG A 157 -9.63 -10.78 0.32
N ALA A 158 -9.30 -10.32 1.52
CA ALA A 158 -9.02 -11.15 2.70
C ALA A 158 -10.28 -11.86 3.26
N GLY A 159 -11.47 -11.62 2.69
CA GLY A 159 -12.72 -12.23 3.16
C GLY A 159 -13.20 -11.67 4.50
N LEU A 160 -12.80 -10.45 4.84
CA LEU A 160 -13.17 -9.75 6.07
C LEU A 160 -14.35 -8.80 5.81
N THR A 161 -15.00 -8.35 6.89
CA THR A 161 -16.11 -7.39 6.77
C THR A 161 -15.58 -5.96 6.85
N VAL A 162 -15.71 -5.19 5.77
CA VAL A 162 -15.29 -3.78 5.74
C VAL A 162 -16.38 -2.85 6.28
N ILE A 163 -16.00 -1.94 7.17
CA ILE A 163 -16.79 -0.75 7.53
C ILE A 163 -16.17 0.43 6.77
N PRO A 164 -16.79 0.90 5.67
CA PRO A 164 -16.21 1.92 4.79
C PRO A 164 -16.47 3.34 5.32
N MET A 165 -15.88 3.66 6.48
CA MET A 165 -16.17 4.91 7.21
C MET A 165 -15.54 6.15 6.55
N SER A 166 -14.39 5.99 5.89
CA SER A 166 -13.58 7.10 5.37
C SER A 166 -13.02 8.00 6.49
N GLY A 167 -12.30 9.06 6.11
CA GLY A 167 -11.76 10.04 7.05
C GLY A 167 -12.78 11.10 7.49
N GLY A 168 -12.62 11.61 8.71
CA GLY A 168 -13.45 12.68 9.29
C GLY A 168 -14.67 12.17 10.08
N GLN A 169 -15.55 13.10 10.49
CA GLN A 169 -16.71 12.83 11.35
C GLN A 169 -16.34 12.09 12.66
N THR A 170 -15.40 12.63 13.44
CA THR A 170 -14.82 11.96 14.62
C THR A 170 -15.86 11.43 15.61
N ASP A 171 -16.94 12.19 15.89
CA ASP A 171 -18.03 11.71 16.76
C ASP A 171 -18.68 10.42 16.22
N ARG A 172 -18.84 10.35 14.90
CA ARG A 172 -19.41 9.18 14.22
C ARG A 172 -18.41 8.02 14.14
N GLN A 173 -17.11 8.29 14.06
CA GLN A 173 -16.08 7.25 14.16
C GLN A 173 -16.21 6.53 15.50
N ILE A 174 -16.23 7.30 16.60
CA ILE A 174 -16.36 6.79 17.97
C ILE A 174 -17.67 6.02 18.13
N GLN A 175 -18.78 6.60 17.67
CA GLN A 175 -20.08 5.94 17.71
C GLN A 175 -20.03 4.57 17.03
N LEU A 176 -19.52 4.48 15.79
CA LEU A 176 -19.52 3.23 15.04
C LEU A 176 -18.51 2.21 15.55
N ILE A 177 -17.40 2.65 16.15
CA ILE A 177 -16.48 1.75 16.87
C ILE A 177 -17.22 1.07 18.02
N HIS A 178 -18.06 1.80 18.77
CA HIS A 178 -18.88 1.21 19.82
C HIS A 178 -20.04 0.36 19.30
N ASP A 179 -20.75 0.83 18.27
CA ASP A 179 -21.97 0.17 17.78
C ASP A 179 -21.68 -1.09 16.96
N PHE A 180 -20.59 -1.10 16.19
CA PHE A 180 -20.24 -2.21 15.28
C PHE A 180 -19.13 -3.12 15.81
N GLU A 181 -18.47 -2.71 16.89
CA GLU A 181 -17.43 -3.49 17.56
C GLU A 181 -16.35 -4.08 16.61
N PRO A 182 -15.69 -3.26 15.77
CA PRO A 182 -14.60 -3.76 14.91
C PRO A 182 -13.40 -4.21 15.73
N ARG A 183 -12.72 -5.27 15.28
CA ARG A 183 -11.46 -5.74 15.88
C ARG A 183 -10.24 -5.00 15.32
N ILE A 184 -10.33 -4.55 14.07
CA ILE A 184 -9.22 -3.91 13.36
C ILE A 184 -9.63 -2.52 12.93
N ILE A 185 -8.73 -1.55 13.07
CA ILE A 185 -8.85 -0.21 12.46
C ILE A 185 -7.70 0.04 11.48
N MET A 186 -8.02 0.60 10.32
CA MET A 186 -7.05 1.09 9.34
C MET A 186 -7.17 2.61 9.26
N SER A 187 -6.11 3.35 9.59
CA SER A 187 -6.15 4.82 9.74
C SER A 187 -4.78 5.46 9.53
N THR A 188 -4.74 6.79 9.39
CA THR A 188 -3.49 7.52 9.67
C THR A 188 -3.25 7.55 11.19
N PRO A 189 -1.98 7.51 11.64
CA PRO A 189 -1.63 7.58 13.05
C PRO A 189 -2.09 8.89 13.71
N SER A 190 -1.92 10.04 13.02
CA SER A 190 -2.38 11.34 13.54
C SER A 190 -3.90 11.40 13.77
N TYR A 191 -4.67 10.76 12.88
CA TYR A 191 -6.13 10.75 13.01
C TYR A 191 -6.60 9.80 14.11
N LEU A 192 -5.92 8.67 14.31
CA LEU A 192 -6.25 7.77 15.42
C LEU A 192 -5.98 8.42 16.78
N LEU A 193 -4.91 9.21 16.92
CA LEU A 193 -4.68 10.06 18.10
C LEU A 193 -5.79 11.12 18.28
N THR A 194 -6.28 11.70 17.18
CA THR A 194 -7.41 12.65 17.23
C THR A 194 -8.68 11.98 17.78
N ILE A 195 -8.94 10.71 17.40
CA ILE A 195 -10.04 9.91 17.96
C ILE A 195 -9.79 9.65 19.45
N LEU A 196 -8.58 9.23 19.84
CA LEU A 196 -8.22 8.97 21.23
C LEU A 196 -8.43 10.19 22.13
N ASP A 197 -7.95 11.36 21.70
CA ASP A 197 -8.11 12.60 22.46
C ASP A 197 -9.56 13.01 22.62
N LYS A 198 -10.37 12.78 21.58
CA LYS A 198 -11.81 13.05 21.65
C LYS A 198 -12.51 12.10 22.64
N MET A 199 -12.17 10.81 22.64
CA MET A 199 -12.69 9.86 23.63
C MET A 199 -12.31 10.26 25.06
N ARG A 200 -11.04 10.66 25.28
CA ARG A 200 -10.57 11.19 26.57
C ARG A 200 -11.37 12.43 27.01
N GLN A 201 -11.62 13.37 26.11
CA GLN A 201 -12.41 14.58 26.39
C GLN A 201 -13.87 14.28 26.78
N GLU A 202 -14.45 13.23 26.20
CA GLU A 202 -15.83 12.81 26.48
C GLU A 202 -15.93 11.84 27.67
N GLY A 203 -14.80 11.49 28.30
CA GLY A 203 -14.76 10.53 29.40
C GLY A 203 -15.04 9.09 28.97
N ILE A 204 -14.82 8.78 27.69
CA ILE A 204 -14.95 7.43 27.13
C ILE A 204 -13.61 6.72 27.27
N ASP A 205 -13.64 5.52 27.86
CA ASP A 205 -12.45 4.67 27.95
C ASP A 205 -12.17 3.97 26.62
N ALA A 206 -11.14 4.43 25.90
CA ALA A 206 -10.74 3.87 24.62
C ALA A 206 -10.22 2.43 24.73
N ALA A 207 -9.68 2.03 25.89
CA ALA A 207 -9.24 0.67 26.15
C ALA A 207 -10.39 -0.32 26.35
N ALA A 208 -11.62 0.18 26.55
CA ALA A 208 -12.83 -0.64 26.64
C ALA A 208 -13.51 -0.87 25.28
N THR A 209 -12.91 -0.41 24.17
CA THR A 209 -13.41 -0.70 22.82
C THR A 209 -13.12 -2.15 22.41
N SER A 210 -13.70 -2.58 21.29
CA SER A 210 -13.46 -3.89 20.67
C SER A 210 -12.16 -3.97 19.86
N LEU A 211 -11.46 -2.84 19.67
CA LEU A 211 -10.26 -2.80 18.84
C LEU A 211 -9.16 -3.64 19.50
N GLU A 212 -8.43 -4.39 18.69
CA GLU A 212 -7.24 -5.14 19.10
C GLU A 212 -6.02 -4.78 18.23
N ILE A 213 -6.25 -4.37 16.97
CA ILE A 213 -5.20 -4.11 15.99
C ILE A 213 -5.46 -2.77 15.29
N ALA A 214 -4.43 -1.93 15.19
CA ALA A 214 -4.40 -0.75 14.33
C ALA A 214 -3.33 -0.92 13.24
N ILE A 215 -3.73 -0.80 11.98
CA ILE A 215 -2.83 -0.80 10.82
C ILE A 215 -2.72 0.66 10.35
N LEU A 216 -1.54 1.25 10.54
CA LEU A 216 -1.32 2.70 10.47
C LEU A 216 -0.32 3.05 9.37
N GLY A 217 -0.55 4.16 8.67
CA GLY A 217 0.29 4.55 7.55
C GLY A 217 -0.15 5.83 6.86
N ALA A 218 0.34 6.03 5.64
CA ALA A 218 0.19 7.24 4.82
C ALA A 218 0.97 8.49 5.30
N GLU A 219 1.64 8.41 6.44
CA GLU A 219 2.54 9.44 6.97
C GLU A 219 3.60 8.79 7.88
N PRO A 220 4.77 9.42 8.07
CA PRO A 220 5.73 8.99 9.08
C PRO A 220 5.16 9.10 10.49
N TRP A 221 5.50 8.16 11.36
CA TRP A 221 5.12 8.17 12.77
C TRP A 221 6.21 7.53 13.63
N THR A 222 6.32 7.99 14.88
CA THR A 222 7.43 7.60 15.77
C THR A 222 7.03 6.48 16.71
N GLU A 223 8.02 5.87 17.34
CA GLU A 223 7.79 4.84 18.37
C GLU A 223 7.04 5.41 19.59
N GLU A 224 7.24 6.69 19.92
CA GLU A 224 6.45 7.36 20.96
C GLU A 224 4.96 7.46 20.59
N MET A 225 4.65 7.77 19.32
CA MET A 225 3.26 7.76 18.84
C MET A 225 2.67 6.34 18.90
N ARG A 226 3.45 5.31 18.54
CA ARG A 226 3.03 3.91 18.69
C ARG A 226 2.65 3.61 20.13
N GLN A 227 3.53 3.90 21.08
CA GLN A 227 3.30 3.65 22.50
C GLN A 227 2.08 4.40 23.03
N GLU A 228 1.86 5.64 22.62
CA GLU A 228 0.66 6.39 23.04
C GLU A 228 -0.64 5.74 22.53
N ILE A 229 -0.66 5.33 21.26
CA ILE A 229 -1.81 4.66 20.65
C ILE A 229 -2.06 3.30 21.33
N GLU A 230 -1.01 2.47 21.46
CA GLU A 230 -1.11 1.14 22.07
C GLU A 230 -1.58 1.20 23.52
N GLN A 231 -1.04 2.13 24.32
CA GLN A 231 -1.46 2.32 25.71
C GLN A 231 -2.86 2.93 25.82
N GLY A 232 -3.21 3.86 24.93
CA GLY A 232 -4.49 4.55 24.96
C GLY A 232 -5.68 3.65 24.62
N PHE A 233 -5.52 2.80 23.61
CA PHE A 233 -6.57 1.88 23.16
C PHE A 233 -6.40 0.44 23.69
N GLY A 234 -5.26 0.08 24.27
CA GLY A 234 -4.98 -1.31 24.65
C GLY A 234 -4.81 -2.25 23.46
N ILE A 235 -4.24 -1.77 22.35
CA ILE A 235 -4.13 -2.49 21.07
C ILE A 235 -2.69 -2.73 20.64
N THR A 236 -2.52 -3.53 19.58
CA THR A 236 -1.29 -3.60 18.80
C THR A 236 -1.37 -2.67 17.60
N ALA A 237 -0.43 -1.73 17.48
CA ALA A 237 -0.28 -0.88 16.32
C ALA A 237 0.86 -1.40 15.43
N VAL A 238 0.63 -1.47 14.12
CA VAL A 238 1.59 -1.92 13.10
C VAL A 238 1.59 -0.98 11.90
N ASP A 239 2.72 -0.91 11.20
CA ASP A 239 2.91 -0.04 10.04
C ASP A 239 2.41 -0.67 8.73
N ILE A 240 1.86 0.17 7.84
CA ILE A 240 1.59 -0.13 6.43
C ILE A 240 2.17 0.99 5.56
N TYR A 241 3.00 0.61 4.61
CA TYR A 241 3.68 1.55 3.73
C TYR A 241 3.15 1.47 2.29
N GLY A 242 3.21 2.61 1.60
CA GLY A 242 2.93 2.70 0.19
C GLY A 242 2.86 4.13 -0.34
N LEU A 243 2.95 4.25 -1.66
CA LEU A 243 2.80 5.49 -2.40
C LEU A 243 2.04 5.24 -3.71
N SER A 244 1.31 6.24 -4.20
CA SER A 244 0.48 6.13 -5.39
C SER A 244 1.24 5.69 -6.63
N GLU A 245 2.48 6.19 -6.80
CA GLU A 245 3.33 5.97 -7.97
C GLU A 245 3.75 4.50 -8.13
N LEU A 246 3.78 3.71 -7.06
CA LEU A 246 4.00 2.26 -7.12
C LEU A 246 2.67 1.50 -7.20
N MET A 247 1.76 1.77 -6.26
CA MET A 247 0.44 1.11 -6.22
C MET A 247 -0.53 1.86 -5.30
N GLY A 248 -0.11 2.11 -4.07
CA GLY A 248 -0.97 2.54 -2.97
C GLY A 248 -0.50 1.89 -1.66
N PRO A 249 -1.31 1.88 -0.58
CA PRO A 249 -1.01 1.06 0.60
C PRO A 249 -0.80 -0.41 0.21
N GLY A 250 0.06 -1.09 0.96
CA GLY A 250 0.38 -2.50 0.76
C GLY A 250 1.65 -2.74 -0.04
N VAL A 251 2.52 -1.76 -0.23
CA VAL A 251 3.88 -1.99 -0.77
C VAL A 251 4.73 -2.75 0.26
N ALA A 252 4.57 -2.40 1.52
CA ALA A 252 5.17 -3.11 2.64
C ALA A 252 4.23 -3.05 3.86
N GLY A 253 4.42 -3.96 4.82
CA GLY A 253 3.66 -3.95 6.08
C GLY A 253 4.41 -4.64 7.20
N GLU A 254 4.07 -4.29 8.43
CA GLU A 254 4.74 -4.76 9.64
C GLU A 254 3.98 -5.94 10.29
N SER A 255 4.76 -6.88 10.85
CA SER A 255 4.25 -8.01 11.60
C SER A 255 3.79 -7.60 12.99
N ALA A 256 2.56 -7.95 13.36
CA ALA A 256 2.06 -7.75 14.72
C ALA A 256 2.81 -8.61 15.76
N GLU A 257 3.38 -9.74 15.33
CA GLU A 257 4.18 -10.62 16.18
C GLU A 257 5.59 -10.06 16.42
N HIS A 258 6.25 -9.57 15.37
CA HIS A 258 7.67 -9.20 15.45
C HIS A 258 7.93 -7.71 15.69
N LYS A 259 7.06 -6.81 15.18
CA LYS A 259 7.14 -5.34 15.30
C LYS A 259 8.55 -4.76 15.11
N ASN A 260 9.26 -5.23 14.09
CA ASN A 260 10.65 -4.90 13.81
C ASN A 260 10.83 -4.20 12.45
N GLY A 261 9.80 -3.46 12.02
CA GLY A 261 9.76 -2.76 10.75
C GLY A 261 8.91 -3.46 9.69
N SER A 262 8.71 -2.75 8.57
CA SER A 262 7.86 -3.19 7.47
C SER A 262 8.60 -4.18 6.56
N THR A 263 7.99 -5.35 6.34
CA THR A 263 8.39 -6.33 5.31
C THR A 263 7.94 -5.83 3.95
N ILE A 264 8.87 -5.68 3.00
CA ILE A 264 8.59 -5.29 1.62
C ILE A 264 8.16 -6.52 0.83
N TRP A 265 7.05 -6.44 0.09
CA TRP A 265 6.65 -7.50 -0.86
C TRP A 265 7.52 -7.42 -2.11
N GLU A 266 8.80 -7.77 -1.97
CA GLU A 266 9.81 -7.61 -3.01
C GLU A 266 9.61 -8.54 -4.22
N ASP A 267 8.68 -9.50 -4.15
CA ASP A 267 8.17 -10.24 -5.29
C ASP A 267 7.32 -9.36 -6.23
N MET A 268 6.72 -8.28 -5.70
CA MET A 268 5.92 -7.30 -6.42
C MET A 268 6.63 -5.95 -6.60
N PHE A 269 7.40 -5.51 -5.60
CA PHE A 269 8.05 -4.20 -5.53
C PHE A 269 9.53 -4.33 -5.14
N LEU A 270 10.42 -4.45 -6.12
CA LEU A 270 11.86 -4.59 -5.88
C LEU A 270 12.45 -3.28 -5.29
N PRO A 271 13.04 -3.29 -4.08
CA PRO A 271 13.59 -2.09 -3.47
C PRO A 271 15.08 -1.90 -3.79
N GLU A 272 15.51 -0.64 -3.92
CA GLU A 272 16.91 -0.22 -3.94
C GLU A 272 17.10 0.94 -2.93
N ILE A 273 18.29 1.02 -2.34
CA ILE A 273 18.71 2.15 -1.51
C ILE A 273 19.89 2.81 -2.21
N VAL A 274 19.77 4.10 -2.46
CA VAL A 274 20.74 4.91 -3.21
C VAL A 274 21.16 6.12 -2.39
N ASP A 275 22.34 6.67 -2.66
CA ASP A 275 22.71 7.97 -2.10
C ASP A 275 21.78 9.03 -2.70
N ALA A 276 21.43 10.06 -1.91
CA ALA A 276 20.54 11.13 -2.39
C ALA A 276 21.24 12.03 -3.42
N ASP A 277 22.57 11.98 -3.48
CA ASP A 277 23.40 12.74 -4.41
C ASP A 277 23.69 11.99 -5.73
N ASP A 278 23.29 10.71 -5.85
CA ASP A 278 23.38 9.88 -7.08
C ASP A 278 22.17 10.09 -8.02
#